data_AF-X1QQH6-F1
#
_entry.id   AF-X1QQH6-F1
#
_cell.length_a   1.000
_cell.length_b   1.000
_cell.length_c   1.000
_cell.angle_alpha   90.00
_cell.angle_beta   90.00
_cell.angle_gamma   90.00
#
_symmetry.space_group_name_H-M   'P 1'
#
loop_
_entity.id
_entity.type
_entity.pdbx_description
1 polymer ?
#
loop_
_entity_poly.entity_id
_entity_poly.type
_entity_poly.pdbx_seq_one_letter_code
_entity_poly.pdbx_strand_id
1 'polypeptide(L)'
;MENLFEERTIEYPFVFTTEGELAVGNTWMPTPKEARVVDDATLHEDEVAELYAMEILNPNDVPIEGVWVKLDDALEVDDEIFASGDWDTLMLPPWQRIRHKQVIRFGKPASTNLLQSTTLKYKKNCLPIVLAGTGGISADFTIILHSIVYKPAAFGIPGVFGTLDGVVRIEDSTRNRVLSLTKTDLAGRRVSPDLWDKLPGGRTQTVPKIWPLLRFAWNAKDTTINKDYGFHYDDAEVSEKRRTLCWEPVDNKIVIIEALGVRPHADSHFTALKVAGAYMPSSRFYTLPTHNSLIFGEANSLLGWQEFFAIPRLADAQVIMASSLGIPDAYKESGGVIHQTTAAVAADSVIAAIAGKIIDMA
;
A
#
# COMPACT_ATOMS: atom_id res chain seq x y z
N MET A 1 7.58 24.64 -26.41
CA MET A 1 6.45 24.56 -25.46
C MET A 1 7.05 24.03 -24.19
N GLU A 2 7.00 24.77 -23.09
CA GLU A 2 7.64 24.32 -21.85
C GLU A 2 6.85 23.14 -21.28
N ASN A 3 7.52 22.06 -20.87
CA ASN A 3 6.87 20.96 -20.16
C ASN A 3 6.41 21.48 -18.81
N LEU A 4 5.09 21.52 -18.61
CA LEU A 4 4.45 22.03 -17.39
C LEU A 4 4.28 20.95 -16.32
N PHE A 5 4.39 19.69 -16.73
CA PHE A 5 4.49 18.53 -15.86
C PHE A 5 5.31 17.45 -16.55
N GLU A 6 5.94 16.60 -15.76
CA GLU A 6 6.77 15.50 -16.26
C GLU A 6 6.67 14.29 -15.34
N GLU A 7 6.83 13.11 -15.93
CA GLU A 7 7.04 11.90 -15.17
C GLU A 7 8.51 11.85 -14.74
N ARG A 8 8.75 11.68 -13.44
CA ARG A 8 10.08 11.61 -12.86
C ARG A 8 10.26 10.26 -12.17
N THR A 9 11.27 9.53 -12.61
CA THR A 9 11.73 8.29 -11.96
C THR A 9 12.98 8.59 -11.15
N ILE A 10 12.94 8.25 -9.87
CA ILE A 10 14.04 8.49 -8.93
C ILE A 10 14.51 7.14 -8.40
N GLU A 11 15.79 6.83 -8.58
CA GLU A 11 16.40 5.59 -8.10
C GLU A 11 17.23 5.86 -6.84
N TYR A 12 16.99 5.07 -5.81
CA TYR A 12 17.74 5.10 -4.56
C TYR A 12 18.48 3.77 -4.41
N PRO A 13 19.74 3.68 -4.87
CA PRO A 13 20.54 2.48 -4.73
C PRO A 13 21.12 2.40 -3.31
N PHE A 14 20.97 1.23 -2.68
CA PHE A 14 21.79 0.84 -1.54
C PHE A 14 22.99 0.07 -2.08
N VAL A 15 24.20 0.55 -1.76
CA VAL A 15 25.45 -0.07 -2.19
C VAL A 15 26.18 -0.60 -0.96
N PHE A 16 26.13 -1.90 -0.74
CA PHE A 16 26.68 -2.57 0.45
C PHE A 16 28.15 -2.20 0.68
N THR A 17 28.95 -2.12 -0.38
CA THR A 17 30.37 -1.77 -0.28
C THR A 17 30.65 -0.36 0.24
N THR A 18 29.65 0.54 0.19
CA THR A 18 29.73 1.92 0.66
C THR A 18 29.01 2.11 2.00
N GLU A 19 27.81 1.53 2.12
CA GLU A 19 26.92 1.67 3.28
C GLU A 19 27.30 0.74 4.44
N GLY A 20 27.94 -0.40 4.13
CA GLY A 20 28.15 -1.49 5.07
C GLY A 20 26.91 -2.36 5.28
N GLU A 21 26.97 -3.24 6.28
CA GLU A 21 25.86 -4.12 6.65
C GLU A 21 24.76 -3.33 7.38
N LEU A 22 23.51 -3.51 6.97
CA LEU A 22 22.35 -3.05 7.72
C LEU A 22 21.85 -4.18 8.63
N ALA A 23 22.09 -4.05 9.92
CA ALA A 23 21.71 -5.07 10.91
C ALA A 23 20.19 -5.31 10.97
N VAL A 24 19.81 -6.51 11.38
CA VAL A 24 18.40 -6.93 11.59
C VAL A 24 17.63 -5.90 12.41
N GLY A 25 16.44 -5.52 11.93
CA GLY A 25 15.55 -4.57 12.62
C GLY A 25 15.97 -3.11 12.48
N ASN A 26 17.12 -2.81 11.85
CA ASN A 26 17.49 -1.44 11.53
C ASN A 26 16.89 -1.01 10.19
N THR A 27 16.72 0.30 10.06
CA THR A 27 16.21 0.93 8.85
C THR A 27 17.31 1.66 8.08
N TRP A 28 17.31 1.53 6.76
CA TRP A 28 18.04 2.41 5.86
C TRP A 28 17.09 3.44 5.25
N MET A 29 17.57 4.68 5.17
CA MET A 29 16.89 5.78 4.50
C MET A 29 17.96 6.60 3.78
N PRO A 30 17.85 6.79 2.46
CA PRO A 30 18.83 7.55 1.71
C PRO A 30 18.67 9.05 1.97
N THR A 31 19.71 9.81 1.65
CA THR A 31 19.62 11.26 1.51
C THR A 31 19.22 11.64 0.08
N PRO A 32 18.59 12.82 -0.14
CA PRO A 32 18.29 13.29 -1.49
C PRO A 32 19.50 13.36 -2.43
N LYS A 33 20.73 13.46 -1.89
CA LYS A 33 21.98 13.51 -2.67
C LYS A 33 22.45 12.14 -3.17
N GLU A 34 22.01 11.07 -2.52
CA GLU A 34 22.31 9.69 -2.92
C GLU A 34 21.38 9.19 -4.03
N ALA A 35 20.31 9.94 -4.33
CA ALA A 35 19.41 9.63 -5.42
C ALA A 35 20.15 9.66 -6.75
N ARG A 36 20.12 8.53 -7.47
CA ARG A 36 20.41 8.51 -8.90
C ARG A 36 19.16 8.94 -9.61
N VAL A 37 19.22 10.09 -10.25
CA VAL A 37 18.08 10.61 -10.96
C VAL A 37 18.45 10.70 -12.41
N VAL A 38 17.53 10.26 -13.25
CA VAL A 38 17.64 10.54 -14.67
C VAL A 38 17.63 12.07 -14.88
N ASP A 39 16.98 12.84 -13.98
CA ASP A 39 16.96 14.31 -13.85
C ASP A 39 16.73 14.76 -12.37
N ASP A 40 17.61 15.57 -11.74
CA ASP A 40 17.63 16.06 -10.32
C ASP A 40 16.41 15.72 -9.40
N ALA A 41 16.68 15.06 -8.25
CA ALA A 41 15.67 14.53 -7.31
C ALA A 41 14.96 15.61 -6.52
N THR A 42 15.58 16.77 -6.38
CA THR A 42 15.02 17.85 -5.56
C THR A 42 14.00 18.62 -6.40
N LEU A 43 12.81 18.84 -5.84
CA LEU A 43 11.84 19.73 -6.46
C LEU A 43 12.36 21.16 -6.41
N HIS A 44 12.12 21.94 -7.48
CA HIS A 44 12.30 23.38 -7.40
C HIS A 44 11.29 24.00 -6.41
N GLU A 45 11.60 25.20 -5.88
CA GLU A 45 10.85 25.81 -4.75
C GLU A 45 9.33 25.88 -4.94
N ASP A 46 8.87 26.02 -6.19
CA ASP A 46 7.44 26.12 -6.52
C ASP A 46 6.85 24.84 -7.17
N GLU A 47 7.65 23.77 -7.30
CA GLU A 47 7.18 22.49 -7.84
C GLU A 47 6.54 21.64 -6.76
N VAL A 48 5.58 20.82 -7.18
CA VAL A 48 4.94 19.83 -6.31
C VAL A 48 4.81 18.50 -7.04
N ALA A 49 4.77 17.39 -6.31
CA ALA A 49 4.76 16.07 -6.93
C ALA A 49 3.77 15.08 -6.32
N GLU A 50 3.38 14.10 -7.15
CA GLU A 50 2.55 12.95 -6.79
C GLU A 50 3.33 11.65 -7.01
N LEU A 51 3.68 10.94 -5.93
CA LEU A 51 4.20 9.57 -6.03
C LEU A 51 3.04 8.62 -6.32
N TYR A 52 3.07 7.97 -7.48
CA TYR A 52 1.97 7.12 -7.93
C TYR A 52 2.28 5.63 -7.92
N ALA A 53 3.57 5.25 -7.91
CA ALA A 53 4.02 3.87 -7.82
C ALA A 53 5.46 3.78 -7.29
N MET A 54 5.84 2.59 -6.83
CA MET A 54 7.18 2.28 -6.35
C MET A 54 7.58 0.87 -6.83
N GLU A 55 8.86 0.65 -7.07
CA GLU A 55 9.46 -0.65 -7.35
C GLU A 55 10.58 -0.96 -6.37
N ILE A 56 10.76 -2.24 -6.07
CA ILE A 56 11.86 -2.78 -5.29
C ILE A 56 12.64 -3.71 -6.21
N LEU A 57 13.83 -3.26 -6.62
CA LEU A 57 14.79 -4.09 -7.34
C LEU A 57 15.69 -4.78 -6.32
N ASN A 58 15.35 -6.04 -6.01
CA ASN A 58 16.06 -6.88 -5.06
C ASN A 58 16.83 -8.01 -5.79
N PRO A 59 17.94 -7.76 -6.50
CA PRO A 59 18.50 -8.73 -7.45
C PRO A 59 19.07 -10.02 -6.83
N ASN A 60 19.33 -10.03 -5.52
CA ASN A 60 20.13 -11.06 -4.84
C ASN A 60 19.42 -11.66 -3.61
N ASP A 61 18.09 -11.67 -3.58
CA ASP A 61 17.34 -12.22 -2.44
C ASP A 61 17.76 -11.58 -1.10
N VAL A 62 17.88 -10.26 -1.14
CA VAL A 62 18.20 -9.44 0.03
C VAL A 62 17.02 -9.49 1.00
N PRO A 63 17.23 -9.76 2.30
CA PRO A 63 16.15 -9.90 3.27
C PRO A 63 15.57 -8.53 3.67
N ILE A 64 14.83 -7.91 2.75
CA ILE A 64 14.12 -6.66 2.98
C ILE A 64 12.78 -6.97 3.63
N GLU A 65 12.62 -6.69 4.92
CA GLU A 65 11.39 -6.98 5.63
C GLU A 65 10.23 -6.10 5.15
N GLY A 66 10.50 -4.80 4.99
CA GLY A 66 9.46 -3.83 4.71
C GLY A 66 10.00 -2.57 4.07
N VAL A 67 9.18 -1.96 3.22
CA VAL A 67 9.46 -0.69 2.55
C VAL A 67 8.26 0.24 2.66
N TRP A 68 8.52 1.48 3.06
CA TRP A 68 7.56 2.59 3.09
C TRP A 68 8.26 3.87 2.63
N VAL A 69 7.59 5.03 2.77
CA VAL A 69 8.19 6.32 2.42
C VAL A 69 7.98 7.38 3.49
N LYS A 70 8.84 8.39 3.45
CA LYS A 70 8.76 9.62 4.22
C LYS A 70 8.54 10.80 3.30
N LEU A 71 7.48 11.56 3.56
CA LEU A 71 7.09 12.75 2.82
C LEU A 71 7.65 14.01 3.51
N ASP A 72 8.34 14.84 2.72
CA ASP A 72 8.84 16.16 3.10
C ASP A 72 9.67 16.19 4.39
N ASP A 73 10.50 15.17 4.61
CA ASP A 73 11.28 14.91 5.83
C ASP A 73 10.44 14.89 7.14
N ALA A 74 9.11 14.81 7.05
CA ALA A 74 8.24 15.13 8.18
C ALA A 74 7.22 14.04 8.53
N LEU A 75 6.69 13.31 7.54
CA LEU A 75 5.67 12.29 7.77
C LEU A 75 6.09 10.96 7.15
N GLU A 76 6.23 9.94 7.99
CA GLU A 76 6.32 8.55 7.55
C GLU A 76 4.90 8.01 7.40
N VAL A 77 4.66 7.24 6.34
CA VAL A 77 3.34 6.67 6.02
C VAL A 77 3.34 5.15 6.20
N ASP A 78 4.10 4.65 7.17
CA ASP A 78 4.27 3.20 7.43
C ASP A 78 3.00 2.54 7.95
N ASP A 79 2.10 3.29 8.58
CA ASP A 79 0.77 2.80 8.91
C ASP A 79 -0.08 2.58 7.64
N GLU A 80 0.07 3.37 6.58
CA GLU A 80 -0.75 3.26 5.36
C GLU A 80 -0.12 2.40 4.26
N ILE A 81 1.18 2.56 4.04
CA ILE A 81 1.98 1.81 3.07
C ILE A 81 3.11 1.12 3.82
N PHE A 82 3.02 -0.19 3.90
CA PHE A 82 4.06 -1.07 4.37
C PHE A 82 4.11 -2.29 3.47
N ALA A 83 5.08 -2.30 2.56
CA ALA A 83 5.22 -3.33 1.52
C ALA A 83 6.37 -4.27 1.84
N SER A 84 6.16 -5.58 1.76
CA SER A 84 7.26 -6.54 1.84
C SER A 84 8.20 -6.38 0.63
N GLY A 85 9.50 -6.32 0.92
CA GLY A 85 10.56 -6.27 -0.09
C GLY A 85 11.34 -7.58 -0.24
N ASP A 86 11.00 -8.58 0.55
CA ASP A 86 11.62 -9.89 0.54
C ASP A 86 11.29 -10.62 -0.76
N TRP A 87 12.21 -11.42 -1.27
CA TRP A 87 12.11 -11.98 -2.62
C TRP A 87 10.84 -12.81 -2.82
N ASP A 88 10.57 -13.69 -1.86
CA ASP A 88 9.41 -14.57 -1.91
C ASP A 88 8.11 -13.81 -1.75
N THR A 89 8.10 -12.66 -1.08
CA THR A 89 6.88 -11.92 -0.75
C THR A 89 6.84 -10.55 -1.37
N LEU A 90 7.60 -10.35 -2.45
CA LEU A 90 7.79 -9.05 -3.07
C LEU A 90 6.46 -8.44 -3.53
N MET A 91 6.03 -7.37 -2.84
CA MET A 91 4.75 -6.71 -3.14
C MET A 91 4.86 -5.66 -4.25
N LEU A 92 6.06 -5.12 -4.44
CA LEU A 92 6.34 -4.06 -5.41
C LEU A 92 7.44 -4.50 -6.40
N PRO A 93 7.23 -5.58 -7.17
CA PRO A 93 8.25 -6.12 -8.04
C PRO A 93 8.53 -5.21 -9.25
N PRO A 94 9.69 -5.37 -9.91
CA PRO A 94 10.00 -4.57 -11.08
C PRO A 94 8.98 -4.76 -12.22
N TRP A 95 8.52 -3.68 -12.86
CA TRP A 95 7.47 -3.69 -13.89
C TRP A 95 7.83 -4.56 -15.10
N GLN A 96 9.12 -4.69 -15.39
CA GLN A 96 9.60 -5.54 -16.48
C GLN A 96 9.41 -7.03 -16.15
N ARG A 97 9.48 -7.39 -14.85
CA ARG A 97 9.47 -8.77 -14.33
C ARG A 97 8.11 -9.20 -13.77
N ILE A 98 7.14 -8.29 -13.71
CA ILE A 98 5.80 -8.59 -13.22
C ILE A 98 4.97 -9.31 -14.30
N ARG A 99 4.40 -10.46 -13.95
CA ARG A 99 3.46 -11.19 -14.80
C ARG A 99 2.17 -10.38 -14.98
N HIS A 100 1.59 -10.49 -16.17
CA HIS A 100 0.36 -9.76 -16.57
C HIS A 100 0.43 -8.23 -16.46
N LYS A 101 1.60 -7.63 -16.20
CA LYS A 101 1.81 -6.17 -16.10
C LYS A 101 0.88 -5.47 -15.08
N GLN A 102 0.51 -6.17 -14.01
CA GLN A 102 -0.40 -5.65 -12.97
C GLN A 102 0.34 -4.81 -11.92
N VAL A 103 0.71 -3.58 -12.29
CA VAL A 103 1.40 -2.65 -11.37
C VAL A 103 0.47 -2.18 -10.25
N ILE A 104 0.96 -2.22 -9.00
CA ILE A 104 0.28 -1.57 -7.88
C ILE A 104 0.52 -0.07 -7.97
N ARG A 105 -0.58 0.69 -8.07
CA ARG A 105 -0.57 2.16 -8.07
C ARG A 105 -1.25 2.67 -6.82
N PHE A 106 -0.67 3.67 -6.19
CA PHE A 106 -1.23 4.33 -5.00
C PHE A 106 -2.48 5.16 -5.31
N GLY A 107 -2.62 5.60 -6.56
CA GLY A 107 -3.80 6.34 -7.00
C GLY A 107 -3.71 6.69 -8.48
N LYS A 108 -4.61 7.57 -8.91
CA LYS A 108 -4.60 8.19 -10.22
C LYS A 108 -4.07 9.62 -10.08
N PRO A 109 -2.92 9.94 -10.69
CA PRO A 109 -2.40 11.31 -10.73
C PRO A 109 -3.40 12.28 -11.35
N ALA A 110 -3.32 13.55 -10.97
CA ALA A 110 -4.15 14.64 -11.47
C ALA A 110 -5.68 14.39 -11.38
N SER A 111 -6.11 13.56 -10.43
CA SER A 111 -7.53 13.25 -10.22
C SER A 111 -8.20 14.27 -9.30
N THR A 112 -9.38 14.75 -9.71
CA THR A 112 -10.30 15.53 -8.85
C THR A 112 -11.25 14.65 -8.04
N ASN A 113 -11.38 13.36 -8.39
CA ASN A 113 -12.10 12.39 -7.55
C ASN A 113 -11.21 12.04 -6.35
N LEU A 114 -11.68 12.39 -5.14
CA LEU A 114 -10.92 12.26 -3.90
C LEU A 114 -10.54 10.81 -3.55
N LEU A 115 -11.36 9.82 -3.91
CA LEU A 115 -11.00 8.41 -3.72
C LEU A 115 -9.98 7.92 -4.75
N GLN A 116 -9.88 8.55 -5.92
CA GLN A 116 -8.86 8.19 -6.91
C GLN A 116 -7.56 8.98 -6.72
N SER A 117 -7.61 10.16 -6.09
CA SER A 117 -6.48 11.09 -5.93
C SER A 117 -5.51 10.71 -4.80
N THR A 118 -5.39 9.42 -4.48
CA THR A 118 -4.64 8.88 -3.32
C THR A 118 -3.13 8.67 -3.58
N THR A 119 -2.59 9.20 -4.67
CA THR A 119 -1.12 9.26 -4.84
C THR A 119 -0.52 10.09 -3.72
N LEU A 120 0.66 9.75 -3.22
CA LEU A 120 1.25 10.50 -2.10
C LEU A 120 1.73 11.87 -2.58
N LYS A 121 1.40 12.92 -1.83
CA LYS A 121 1.69 14.31 -2.17
C LYS A 121 2.89 14.81 -1.38
N TYR A 122 3.89 15.34 -2.08
CA TYR A 122 5.06 15.96 -1.47
C TYR A 122 5.46 17.24 -2.21
N LYS A 123 6.13 18.15 -1.50
CA LYS A 123 6.57 19.47 -2.00
C LYS A 123 8.08 19.65 -1.99
N LYS A 124 8.78 18.87 -1.18
CA LYS A 124 10.24 18.95 -1.00
C LYS A 124 10.90 17.67 -1.44
N ASN A 125 10.54 16.55 -0.83
CA ASN A 125 11.12 15.24 -1.13
C ASN A 125 10.19 14.09 -0.73
N CYS A 126 10.46 12.93 -1.30
CA CYS A 126 9.87 11.67 -0.91
C CYS A 126 11.01 10.66 -0.81
N LEU A 127 11.29 10.16 0.39
CA LEU A 127 12.42 9.27 0.65
C LEU A 127 11.90 7.87 0.99
N PRO A 128 12.39 6.81 0.32
CA PRO A 128 12.04 5.45 0.73
C PRO A 128 12.73 5.10 2.05
N ILE A 129 12.07 4.29 2.87
CA ILE A 129 12.65 3.71 4.07
C ILE A 129 12.56 2.19 3.94
N VAL A 130 13.67 1.51 4.21
CA VAL A 130 13.83 0.07 4.06
C VAL A 130 14.20 -0.54 5.41
N LEU A 131 13.41 -1.50 5.88
CA LEU A 131 13.66 -2.25 7.10
C LEU A 131 14.38 -3.56 6.76
N ALA A 132 15.52 -3.80 7.40
CA ALA A 132 16.24 -5.06 7.32
C ALA A 132 15.50 -6.17 8.09
N GLY A 133 15.23 -7.27 7.40
CA GLY A 133 14.66 -8.48 7.99
C GLY A 133 15.69 -9.40 8.61
N THR A 134 15.25 -10.63 8.86
CA THR A 134 16.08 -11.66 9.47
C THR A 134 17.32 -11.95 8.61
N GLY A 135 18.50 -11.95 9.23
CA GLY A 135 19.79 -12.12 8.53
C GLY A 135 20.50 -10.80 8.18
N GLY A 136 19.81 -9.66 8.24
CA GLY A 136 20.39 -8.35 7.93
C GLY A 136 20.68 -8.17 6.43
N ILE A 137 20.84 -6.93 5.98
CA ILE A 137 21.14 -6.64 4.58
C ILE A 137 22.65 -6.50 4.38
N SER A 138 23.20 -7.39 3.56
CA SER A 138 24.63 -7.46 3.22
C SER A 138 24.90 -7.47 1.70
N ALA A 139 23.92 -7.03 0.90
CA ALA A 139 24.03 -6.95 -0.55
C ALA A 139 23.23 -5.76 -1.11
N ASP A 140 23.56 -5.39 -2.35
CA ASP A 140 22.97 -4.24 -3.04
C ASP A 140 21.49 -4.45 -3.37
N PHE A 141 20.71 -3.38 -3.27
CA PHE A 141 19.33 -3.30 -3.75
C PHE A 141 19.03 -1.89 -4.27
N THR A 142 17.88 -1.69 -4.93
CA THR A 142 17.47 -0.35 -5.37
C THR A 142 15.97 -0.16 -5.18
N ILE A 143 15.59 0.99 -4.61
CA ILE A 143 14.19 1.42 -4.58
C ILE A 143 13.98 2.45 -5.68
N ILE A 144 12.92 2.27 -6.47
CA ILE A 144 12.59 3.16 -7.58
C ILE A 144 11.25 3.82 -7.29
N LEU A 145 11.23 5.15 -7.26
CA LEU A 145 10.03 5.96 -7.07
C LEU A 145 9.57 6.53 -8.40
N HIS A 146 8.26 6.41 -8.69
CA HIS A 146 7.63 6.96 -9.89
C HIS A 146 6.66 8.06 -9.52
N SER A 147 7.01 9.29 -9.91
CA SER A 147 6.26 10.48 -9.58
C SER A 147 5.87 11.27 -10.82
N ILE A 148 4.82 12.10 -10.69
CA ILE A 148 4.59 13.20 -11.62
C ILE A 148 4.92 14.50 -10.90
N VAL A 149 5.78 15.31 -11.50
CA VAL A 149 6.15 16.64 -11.01
C VAL A 149 5.36 17.69 -11.78
N TYR A 150 4.78 18.65 -11.06
CA TYR A 150 3.95 19.72 -11.61
C TYR A 150 4.58 21.08 -11.31
N LYS A 151 4.77 21.86 -12.36
CA LYS A 151 5.15 23.28 -12.25
C LYS A 151 3.92 24.13 -11.93
N PRO A 152 4.07 25.33 -11.35
CA PRO A 152 2.96 26.23 -11.03
C PRO A 152 2.00 26.50 -12.20
N ALA A 153 2.53 26.61 -13.42
CA ALA A 153 1.72 26.85 -14.61
C ALA A 153 0.81 25.67 -15.00
N ALA A 154 1.09 24.43 -14.55
CA ALA A 154 0.22 23.27 -14.80
C ALA A 154 -1.18 23.43 -14.20
N PHE A 155 -1.28 24.09 -13.03
CA PHE A 155 -2.54 24.34 -12.34
C PHE A 155 -3.46 25.30 -13.08
N GLY A 156 -2.90 26.09 -14.01
CA GLY A 156 -3.66 26.97 -14.90
C GLY A 156 -4.37 26.23 -16.04
N ILE A 157 -3.91 25.04 -16.41
CA ILE A 157 -4.36 24.32 -17.62
C ILE A 157 -5.73 23.67 -17.39
N PRO A 158 -6.76 24.02 -18.18
CA PRO A 158 -8.03 23.31 -18.16
C PRO A 158 -7.85 21.82 -18.47
N GLY A 159 -8.38 20.96 -17.61
CA GLY A 159 -8.35 19.49 -17.80
C GLY A 159 -7.18 18.76 -17.15
N VAL A 160 -6.13 19.46 -16.69
CA VAL A 160 -5.09 18.86 -15.82
C VAL A 160 -5.59 18.84 -14.39
N PHE A 161 -5.98 20.01 -13.88
CA PHE A 161 -6.55 20.14 -12.54
C PHE A 161 -7.86 20.92 -12.59
N GLY A 162 -8.83 20.49 -11.77
CA GLY A 162 -10.16 21.08 -11.70
C GLY A 162 -10.55 21.56 -10.31
N THR A 163 -11.82 21.92 -10.17
CA THR A 163 -12.44 22.18 -8.88
C THR A 163 -12.82 20.86 -8.20
N LEU A 164 -12.50 20.75 -6.93
CA LEU A 164 -12.88 19.60 -6.10
C LEU A 164 -14.33 19.77 -5.65
N ASP A 165 -15.13 18.70 -5.75
CA ASP A 165 -16.49 18.68 -5.20
C ASP A 165 -16.48 18.61 -3.66
N GLY A 166 -15.39 18.14 -3.07
CA GLY A 166 -15.25 17.92 -1.63
C GLY A 166 -16.06 16.73 -1.14
N VAL A 167 -16.57 15.87 -2.03
CA VAL A 167 -17.41 14.72 -1.67
C VAL A 167 -16.65 13.43 -1.89
N VAL A 168 -16.63 12.59 -0.87
CA VAL A 168 -16.04 11.25 -0.90
C VAL A 168 -17.21 10.27 -0.95
N ARG A 169 -17.51 9.76 -2.14
CA ARG A 169 -18.61 8.81 -2.36
C ARG A 169 -18.06 7.39 -2.42
N ILE A 170 -18.38 6.60 -1.39
CA ILE A 170 -17.97 5.21 -1.24
C ILE A 170 -19.14 4.32 -1.63
N GLU A 171 -18.96 3.55 -2.70
CA GLU A 171 -19.94 2.58 -3.18
C GLU A 171 -19.51 1.18 -2.76
N ASP A 172 -20.38 0.48 -2.05
CA ASP A 172 -20.22 -0.93 -1.68
C ASP A 172 -21.24 -1.73 -2.48
N SER A 173 -20.81 -2.19 -3.66
CA SER A 173 -21.64 -2.96 -4.61
C SER A 173 -22.07 -4.30 -4.02
N THR A 174 -21.19 -4.94 -3.24
CA THR A 174 -21.44 -6.25 -2.63
C THR A 174 -22.64 -6.21 -1.68
N ARG A 175 -22.80 -5.11 -0.95
CA ARG A 175 -23.92 -4.89 0.01
C ARG A 175 -24.98 -3.92 -0.51
N ASN A 176 -24.86 -3.47 -1.76
CA ASN A 176 -25.76 -2.50 -2.40
C ASN A 176 -26.02 -1.24 -1.54
N ARG A 177 -24.95 -0.63 -1.03
CA ARG A 177 -25.04 0.57 -0.18
C ARG A 177 -24.05 1.65 -0.60
N VAL A 178 -24.36 2.90 -0.28
CA VAL A 178 -23.54 4.06 -0.63
C VAL A 178 -23.38 4.95 0.61
N LEU A 179 -22.14 5.26 0.95
CA LEU A 179 -21.79 6.23 1.98
C LEU A 179 -21.21 7.48 1.29
N SER A 180 -21.58 8.66 1.75
CA SER A 180 -21.00 9.92 1.28
C SER A 180 -20.47 10.72 2.47
N LEU A 181 -19.18 11.06 2.41
CA LEU A 181 -18.51 11.93 3.37
C LEU A 181 -18.14 13.25 2.70
N THR A 182 -17.96 14.30 3.50
CA THR A 182 -17.61 15.64 2.99
C THR A 182 -16.26 16.08 3.55
N LYS A 183 -15.35 16.52 2.68
CA LYS A 183 -14.13 17.28 3.00
C LYS A 183 -14.39 18.76 2.77
N THR A 184 -14.94 19.41 3.80
CA THR A 184 -15.42 20.80 3.73
C THR A 184 -14.31 21.80 3.40
N ASP A 185 -13.07 21.51 3.76
CA ASP A 185 -11.90 22.33 3.49
C ASP A 185 -11.43 22.30 2.03
N LEU A 186 -11.88 21.29 1.26
CA LEU A 186 -11.60 21.12 -0.17
C LEU A 186 -12.80 21.43 -1.06
N ALA A 187 -14.02 21.39 -0.53
CA ALA A 187 -15.26 21.59 -1.29
C ALA A 187 -15.27 22.94 -2.04
N GLY A 188 -15.48 22.89 -3.36
CA GLY A 188 -15.54 24.06 -4.24
C GLY A 188 -14.19 24.73 -4.50
N ARG A 189 -13.08 24.19 -4.00
CA ARG A 189 -11.74 24.76 -4.22
C ARG A 189 -11.10 24.21 -5.47
N ARG A 190 -10.46 25.08 -6.25
CA ARG A 190 -9.59 24.68 -7.35
C ARG A 190 -8.30 24.11 -6.78
N VAL A 191 -7.85 22.98 -7.29
CA VAL A 191 -6.55 22.40 -6.93
C VAL A 191 -5.42 23.40 -7.23
N SER A 192 -4.50 23.57 -6.28
CA SER A 192 -3.36 24.49 -6.36
C SER A 192 -2.18 23.97 -5.51
N PRO A 193 -0.95 24.49 -5.68
CA PRO A 193 0.20 24.14 -4.84
C PRO A 193 -0.05 24.36 -3.34
N ASP A 194 -0.76 25.43 -2.97
CA ASP A 194 -1.11 25.72 -1.56
C ASP A 194 -2.01 24.65 -0.93
N LEU A 195 -2.82 23.98 -1.74
CA LEU A 195 -3.73 22.92 -1.31
C LEU A 195 -3.09 21.53 -1.30
N TRP A 196 -1.90 21.39 -1.88
CA TRP A 196 -1.31 20.09 -2.20
C TRP A 196 -1.25 19.14 -1.01
N ASP A 197 -0.77 19.63 0.14
CA ASP A 197 -0.61 18.84 1.36
C ASP A 197 -1.95 18.49 2.05
N LYS A 198 -3.05 19.11 1.61
CA LYS A 198 -4.41 18.86 2.13
C LYS A 198 -5.20 17.89 1.27
N LEU A 199 -4.72 17.59 0.07
CA LEU A 199 -5.33 16.61 -0.82
C LEU A 199 -5.16 15.19 -0.24
N PRO A 200 -5.98 14.21 -0.68
CA PRO A 200 -5.73 12.80 -0.44
C PRO A 200 -4.27 12.42 -0.75
N GLY A 201 -3.66 11.61 0.11
CA GLY A 201 -2.23 11.28 0.07
C GLY A 201 -1.30 12.39 0.57
N GLY A 202 -1.80 13.54 1.01
CA GLY A 202 -1.02 14.66 1.54
C GLY A 202 -0.87 14.66 3.05
N ARG A 203 0.21 15.27 3.55
CA ARG A 203 0.62 15.23 4.96
C ARG A 203 -0.33 15.94 5.93
N THR A 204 -0.95 17.04 5.52
CA THR A 204 -1.72 17.94 6.40
C THR A 204 -3.23 17.85 6.16
N GLN A 205 -3.69 16.67 5.74
CA GLN A 205 -5.10 16.39 5.54
C GLN A 205 -5.90 16.60 6.83
N THR A 206 -7.05 17.24 6.68
CA THR A 206 -8.12 17.22 7.69
C THR A 206 -8.90 15.90 7.60
N VAL A 207 -9.61 15.54 8.66
CA VAL A 207 -10.54 14.40 8.65
C VAL A 207 -11.71 14.66 7.68
N PRO A 208 -12.13 13.67 6.87
CA PRO A 208 -11.53 12.35 6.70
C PRO A 208 -10.18 12.41 5.95
N LYS A 209 -9.13 11.78 6.48
CA LYS A 209 -7.83 11.67 5.80
C LYS A 209 -7.85 10.44 4.91
N ILE A 210 -7.48 10.57 3.64
CA ILE A 210 -7.61 9.51 2.65
C ILE A 210 -6.21 9.14 2.16
N TRP A 211 -5.90 7.86 2.25
CA TRP A 211 -4.58 7.33 1.92
C TRP A 211 -4.70 6.10 1.01
N PRO A 212 -3.67 5.84 0.20
CA PRO A 212 -3.49 4.50 -0.36
C PRO A 212 -3.27 3.50 0.77
N LEU A 213 -3.63 2.24 0.54
CA LEU A 213 -3.37 1.15 1.48
C LEU A 213 -2.52 0.11 0.78
N LEU A 214 -1.43 -0.29 1.44
CA LEU A 214 -0.62 -1.44 1.06
C LEU A 214 -0.07 -2.03 2.35
N ARG A 215 -0.46 -3.26 2.70
CA ARG A 215 -0.04 -3.89 3.96
C ARG A 215 0.16 -5.37 3.77
N PHE A 216 0.97 -5.96 4.64
CA PHE A 216 1.10 -7.40 4.76
C PHE A 216 1.34 -7.84 6.20
N ALA A 217 1.14 -9.13 6.45
CA ALA A 217 1.23 -9.72 7.77
C ALA A 217 1.77 -11.14 7.70
N TRP A 218 2.63 -11.47 8.67
CA TRP A 218 2.98 -12.84 9.05
C TRP A 218 2.09 -13.27 10.21
N ASN A 219 1.77 -14.56 10.28
CA ASN A 219 1.13 -15.11 11.47
C ASN A 219 2.14 -15.16 12.63
N ALA A 220 1.93 -14.35 13.68
CA ALA A 220 2.84 -14.31 14.83
C ALA A 220 2.74 -15.52 15.77
N LYS A 221 1.70 -16.34 15.64
CA LYS A 221 1.52 -17.57 16.42
C LYS A 221 1.00 -18.70 15.54
N ASP A 222 1.08 -19.92 16.08
CA ASP A 222 0.60 -21.11 15.41
C ASP A 222 -0.89 -21.01 15.07
N THR A 223 -1.25 -21.42 13.86
CA THR A 223 -2.65 -21.54 13.45
C THR A 223 -3.32 -22.70 14.16
N THR A 224 -4.65 -22.59 14.35
CA THR A 224 -5.46 -23.71 14.85
C THR A 224 -6.21 -24.35 13.69
N ILE A 225 -6.15 -25.68 13.63
CA ILE A 225 -6.82 -26.50 12.61
C ILE A 225 -8.28 -26.08 12.43
N ASN A 226 -8.67 -25.78 11.19
CA ASN A 226 -10.02 -25.40 10.79
C ASN A 226 -10.63 -24.20 11.56
N LYS A 227 -9.79 -23.30 12.09
CA LYS A 227 -10.24 -22.02 12.67
C LYS A 227 -9.76 -20.84 11.83
N ASP A 228 -10.55 -19.77 11.87
CA ASP A 228 -10.16 -18.49 11.27
C ASP A 228 -8.96 -17.92 12.04
N TYR A 229 -7.91 -17.59 11.31
CA TYR A 229 -6.79 -16.76 11.74
C TYR A 229 -6.98 -15.37 11.12
N GLY A 230 -7.14 -14.33 11.93
CA GLY A 230 -7.60 -13.00 11.52
C GLY A 230 -6.49 -11.96 11.28
N PHE A 231 -5.23 -12.27 11.60
CA PHE A 231 -4.10 -11.32 11.51
C PHE A 231 -4.39 -10.01 12.28
N HIS A 232 -4.91 -10.16 13.50
CA HIS A 232 -5.29 -9.06 14.36
C HIS A 232 -4.25 -8.81 15.48
N TYR A 233 -3.81 -7.55 15.64
CA TYR A 233 -2.77 -7.21 16.62
C TYR A 233 -3.23 -7.41 18.06
N ASP A 234 -4.47 -7.03 18.40
CA ASP A 234 -4.98 -7.15 19.77
C ASP A 234 -5.16 -8.61 20.20
N ASP A 235 -5.29 -9.53 19.24
CA ASP A 235 -5.32 -10.99 19.47
C ASP A 235 -3.92 -11.63 19.45
N ALA A 236 -2.85 -10.82 19.34
CA ALA A 236 -1.47 -11.26 19.16
C ALA A 236 -1.29 -12.21 17.97
N GLU A 237 -2.08 -12.02 16.91
CA GLU A 237 -1.97 -12.78 15.65
C GLU A 237 -0.97 -12.16 14.67
N VAL A 238 -0.53 -10.94 14.94
CA VAL A 238 0.58 -10.26 14.25
C VAL A 238 1.48 -9.60 15.29
N SER A 239 2.76 -9.42 14.94
CA SER A 239 3.77 -8.87 15.86
C SER A 239 3.67 -7.37 16.09
N GLU A 240 3.11 -6.64 15.13
CA GLU A 240 3.08 -5.17 15.12
C GLU A 240 1.73 -4.66 14.66
N LYS A 241 1.31 -3.51 15.20
CA LYS A 241 0.01 -2.91 14.88
C LYS A 241 -0.16 -2.60 13.38
N ARG A 242 0.88 -2.08 12.72
CA ARG A 242 0.88 -1.78 11.27
C ARG A 242 0.67 -3.00 10.37
N ARG A 243 0.90 -4.21 10.90
CA ARG A 243 0.65 -5.50 10.21
C ARG A 243 -0.79 -5.99 10.36
N THR A 244 -1.63 -5.27 11.09
CA THR A 244 -3.02 -5.65 11.28
C THR A 244 -3.79 -5.62 9.95
N LEU A 245 -4.47 -6.73 9.65
CA LEU A 245 -5.36 -6.88 8.50
C LEU A 245 -6.83 -7.07 8.91
N CYS A 246 -7.17 -6.74 10.15
CA CYS A 246 -8.53 -6.77 10.70
C CYS A 246 -8.83 -5.47 11.42
N TRP A 247 -10.00 -4.89 11.16
CA TRP A 247 -10.41 -3.60 11.73
C TRP A 247 -11.73 -3.74 12.45
N GLU A 248 -11.80 -3.04 13.58
CA GLU A 248 -12.94 -2.95 14.47
C GLU A 248 -13.47 -1.51 14.49
N PRO A 249 -14.76 -1.26 14.79
CA PRO A 249 -15.32 0.09 14.84
C PRO A 249 -14.54 1.10 15.70
N VAL A 250 -13.79 0.63 16.70
CA VAL A 250 -12.95 1.46 17.57
C VAL A 250 -11.73 2.04 16.85
N ASP A 251 -11.32 1.47 15.72
CA ASP A 251 -10.15 1.93 14.94
C ASP A 251 -10.41 3.24 14.20
N ASN A 252 -11.68 3.60 14.01
CA ASN A 252 -12.10 4.81 13.31
C ASN A 252 -11.54 4.90 11.87
N LYS A 253 -11.55 3.77 11.16
CA LYS A 253 -11.10 3.66 9.77
C LYS A 253 -12.23 3.18 8.86
N ILE A 254 -12.23 3.65 7.61
CA ILE A 254 -12.92 2.96 6.52
C ILE A 254 -11.86 2.36 5.63
N VAL A 255 -11.97 1.07 5.34
CA VAL A 255 -10.98 0.31 4.59
C VAL A 255 -11.64 -0.21 3.32
N ILE A 256 -11.03 0.09 2.17
CA ILE A 256 -11.46 -0.40 0.86
C ILE A 256 -10.36 -1.33 0.37
N ILE A 257 -10.63 -2.63 0.35
CA ILE A 257 -9.68 -3.66 -0.10
C ILE A 257 -9.97 -3.97 -1.56
N GLU A 258 -9.00 -3.67 -2.43
CA GLU A 258 -9.10 -3.85 -3.88
C GLU A 258 -8.29 -5.06 -4.37
N ALA A 259 -7.32 -5.50 -3.58
CA ALA A 259 -6.47 -6.66 -3.88
C ALA A 259 -6.17 -7.45 -2.60
N LEU A 260 -6.07 -8.78 -2.76
CA LEU A 260 -5.76 -9.73 -1.69
C LEU A 260 -4.77 -10.76 -2.21
N GLY A 261 -3.69 -10.94 -1.47
CA GLY A 261 -2.64 -11.90 -1.76
C GLY A 261 -2.36 -12.79 -0.55
N VAL A 262 -2.03 -14.06 -0.80
CA VAL A 262 -1.55 -15.00 0.21
C VAL A 262 -0.39 -15.81 -0.33
N ARG A 263 0.68 -15.93 0.48
CA ARG A 263 1.69 -16.99 0.34
C ARG A 263 1.29 -18.14 1.28
N PRO A 264 0.84 -19.28 0.71
CA PRO A 264 0.27 -20.37 1.48
C PRO A 264 1.37 -21.30 2.00
N HIS A 265 1.12 -21.89 3.18
CA HIS A 265 1.81 -23.07 3.65
C HIS A 265 1.23 -24.33 2.97
N ALA A 266 1.93 -25.47 3.05
CA ALA A 266 1.45 -26.75 2.51
C ALA A 266 0.08 -27.17 3.07
N ASP A 267 -0.20 -26.81 4.32
CA ASP A 267 -1.45 -27.09 5.03
C ASP A 267 -2.43 -25.91 5.01
N SER A 268 -2.20 -24.88 4.20
CA SER A 268 -3.17 -23.82 3.98
C SER A 268 -4.43 -24.35 3.28
N HIS A 269 -5.59 -23.78 3.59
CA HIS A 269 -6.86 -24.30 3.09
C HIS A 269 -7.69 -23.22 2.41
N PHE A 270 -8.15 -22.24 3.19
CA PHE A 270 -9.00 -21.17 2.70
C PHE A 270 -8.48 -19.82 3.13
N THR A 271 -8.66 -18.84 2.26
CA THR A 271 -8.49 -17.42 2.57
C THR A 271 -9.74 -16.67 2.12
N ALA A 272 -10.18 -15.67 2.88
CA ALA A 272 -11.21 -14.74 2.43
C ALA A 272 -11.09 -13.40 3.16
N LEU A 273 -11.94 -12.46 2.80
CA LEU A 273 -12.28 -11.35 3.67
C LEU A 273 -13.50 -11.75 4.49
N LYS A 274 -13.51 -11.49 5.80
CA LYS A 274 -14.68 -11.67 6.66
C LYS A 274 -15.15 -10.31 7.13
N VAL A 275 -16.34 -9.91 6.73
CA VAL A 275 -16.88 -8.57 7.02
C VAL A 275 -18.29 -8.71 7.55
N ALA A 276 -18.57 -8.07 8.69
CA ALA A 276 -19.81 -8.22 9.43
C ALA A 276 -20.18 -9.71 9.67
N GLY A 277 -19.16 -10.56 9.90
CA GLY A 277 -19.31 -11.99 10.12
C GLY A 277 -19.49 -12.85 8.86
N ALA A 278 -19.65 -12.26 7.67
CA ALA A 278 -19.83 -12.98 6.41
C ALA A 278 -18.52 -13.07 5.61
N TYR A 279 -18.25 -14.23 4.99
CA TYR A 279 -17.12 -14.43 4.10
C TYR A 279 -17.36 -13.80 2.72
N MET A 280 -16.35 -13.14 2.18
CA MET A 280 -16.34 -12.47 0.88
C MET A 280 -15.13 -12.96 0.06
N PRO A 281 -15.36 -13.71 -1.04
CA PRO A 281 -16.64 -14.28 -1.44
C PRO A 281 -17.12 -15.36 -0.44
N SER A 282 -18.41 -15.70 -0.48
CA SER A 282 -19.01 -16.70 0.41
C SER A 282 -18.41 -18.11 0.24
N SER A 283 -17.92 -18.43 -0.96
CA SER A 283 -17.20 -19.67 -1.25
C SER A 283 -15.81 -19.72 -0.62
N ARG A 284 -15.25 -18.56 -0.24
CA ARG A 284 -13.83 -18.35 0.07
C ARG A 284 -12.92 -18.69 -1.11
N PHE A 285 -11.66 -18.31 -1.02
CA PHE A 285 -10.62 -18.71 -1.97
C PHE A 285 -9.93 -19.96 -1.43
N TYR A 286 -9.83 -20.98 -2.26
CA TYR A 286 -9.01 -22.15 -1.96
C TYR A 286 -7.54 -21.76 -2.14
N THR A 287 -6.73 -21.94 -1.11
CA THR A 287 -5.34 -21.45 -1.06
C THR A 287 -4.40 -22.56 -0.62
N LEU A 288 -3.99 -23.39 -1.59
CA LEU A 288 -2.90 -24.37 -1.44
C LEU A 288 -1.72 -23.95 -2.33
N PRO A 289 -0.46 -24.36 -2.03
CA PRO A 289 0.69 -23.98 -2.85
C PRO A 289 0.54 -24.29 -4.34
N THR A 290 -0.16 -25.37 -4.68
CA THR A 290 -0.40 -25.79 -6.08
C THR A 290 -1.65 -25.16 -6.71
N HIS A 291 -2.56 -24.62 -5.90
CA HIS A 291 -3.86 -24.10 -6.33
C HIS A 291 -4.18 -22.85 -5.49
N ASN A 292 -3.63 -21.71 -5.92
CA ASN A 292 -3.83 -20.44 -5.22
C ASN A 292 -3.98 -19.30 -6.23
N SER A 293 -5.21 -18.83 -6.42
CA SER A 293 -5.50 -17.64 -7.24
C SER A 293 -5.08 -16.33 -6.58
N LEU A 294 -4.73 -16.36 -5.29
CA LEU A 294 -4.27 -15.22 -4.50
C LEU A 294 -2.73 -15.19 -4.38
N ILE A 295 -1.99 -16.00 -5.15
CA ILE A 295 -0.53 -16.01 -5.07
C ILE A 295 0.05 -14.64 -5.49
N PHE A 296 1.04 -14.15 -4.74
CA PHE A 296 1.82 -12.94 -5.04
C PHE A 296 3.31 -13.21 -4.77
N GLY A 297 4.18 -12.26 -5.07
CA GLY A 297 5.63 -12.43 -4.89
C GLY A 297 6.24 -13.32 -5.98
N GLU A 298 7.29 -14.07 -5.65
CA GLU A 298 8.03 -14.86 -6.64
C GLU A 298 7.12 -15.88 -7.37
N ALA A 299 7.20 -15.90 -8.70
CA ALA A 299 6.36 -16.70 -9.58
C ALA A 299 6.96 -18.06 -10.00
N ASN A 300 8.12 -18.46 -9.46
CA ASN A 300 8.85 -19.69 -9.83
C ASN A 300 8.87 -19.93 -11.35
N SER A 301 9.74 -19.21 -12.07
CA SER A 301 9.77 -19.33 -13.55
C SER A 301 10.42 -20.63 -14.01
N LEU A 302 9.70 -21.40 -14.83
CA LEU A 302 10.22 -22.59 -15.53
C LEU A 302 11.35 -22.27 -16.52
N LEU A 303 11.53 -21.00 -16.88
CA LEU A 303 12.49 -20.55 -17.90
C LEU A 303 13.76 -19.93 -17.28
N GLY A 304 13.92 -19.97 -15.96
CA GLY A 304 15.09 -19.42 -15.26
C GLY A 304 15.13 -17.89 -15.17
N TRP A 305 14.04 -17.20 -15.51
CA TRP A 305 13.90 -15.75 -15.36
C TRP A 305 13.28 -15.41 -14.00
N GLN A 306 13.73 -14.33 -13.38
CA GLN A 306 13.12 -13.84 -12.14
C GLN A 306 11.79 -13.14 -12.47
N GLU A 307 10.66 -13.80 -12.19
CA GLU A 307 9.31 -13.30 -12.44
C GLU A 307 8.50 -13.21 -11.16
N PHE A 308 7.55 -12.27 -11.12
CA PHE A 308 6.74 -12.01 -9.94
C PHE A 308 5.26 -11.87 -10.28
N PHE A 309 4.40 -12.29 -9.34
CA PHE A 309 2.99 -11.96 -9.34
C PHE A 309 2.76 -10.74 -8.44
N ALA A 310 2.03 -9.74 -8.96
CA ALA A 310 1.46 -8.70 -8.13
C ALA A 310 0.44 -9.28 -7.16
N ILE A 311 0.06 -8.51 -6.13
CA ILE A 311 -1.11 -8.84 -5.30
C ILE A 311 -2.35 -8.92 -6.20
N PRO A 312 -3.03 -10.08 -6.28
CA PRO A 312 -4.17 -10.25 -7.18
C PRO A 312 -5.32 -9.30 -6.84
N ARG A 313 -5.87 -8.65 -7.86
CA ARG A 313 -7.05 -7.79 -7.72
C ARG A 313 -8.30 -8.63 -7.51
N LEU A 314 -9.15 -8.17 -6.60
CA LEU A 314 -10.48 -8.72 -6.40
C LEU A 314 -11.40 -8.29 -7.56
N ALA A 315 -12.37 -9.13 -7.89
CA ALA A 315 -13.40 -8.78 -8.88
C ALA A 315 -14.22 -7.57 -8.43
N ASP A 316 -14.58 -7.55 -7.14
CA ASP A 316 -15.28 -6.45 -6.48
C ASP A 316 -14.48 -6.03 -5.24
N ALA A 317 -14.21 -4.73 -5.14
CA ALA A 317 -13.59 -4.16 -3.96
C ALA A 317 -14.48 -4.37 -2.73
N GLN A 318 -13.87 -4.71 -1.59
CA GLN A 318 -14.58 -4.94 -0.34
C GLN A 318 -14.41 -3.74 0.58
N VAL A 319 -15.53 -3.19 1.04
CA VAL A 319 -15.54 -2.06 1.96
C VAL A 319 -15.78 -2.59 3.38
N ILE A 320 -15.00 -2.08 4.34
CA ILE A 320 -15.12 -2.32 5.78
C ILE A 320 -15.27 -0.95 6.45
N MET A 321 -16.41 -0.70 7.07
CA MET A 321 -16.73 0.57 7.74
C MET A 321 -16.46 0.48 9.25
N ALA A 322 -15.20 0.27 9.60
CA ALA A 322 -14.68 0.11 10.95
C ALA A 322 -14.48 1.46 11.66
N SER A 323 -15.54 2.27 11.75
CA SER A 323 -15.49 3.55 12.47
C SER A 323 -16.71 3.82 13.34
N SER A 324 -16.44 4.20 14.57
CA SER A 324 -17.43 4.75 15.49
C SER A 324 -17.76 6.22 15.20
N LEU A 325 -16.86 6.92 14.48
CA LEU A 325 -16.94 8.32 14.12
C LEU A 325 -17.43 8.54 12.69
N GLY A 326 -18.34 9.51 12.50
CA GLY A 326 -18.75 9.98 11.17
C GLY A 326 -19.48 8.97 10.30
N ILE A 327 -19.86 7.80 10.84
CA ILE A 327 -20.57 6.72 10.15
C ILE A 327 -21.87 6.39 10.89
N PRO A 328 -23.02 6.24 10.18
CA PRO A 328 -24.27 5.83 10.82
C PRO A 328 -24.18 4.40 11.38
N ASP A 329 -24.87 4.11 12.48
CA ASP A 329 -24.76 2.82 13.19
C ASP A 329 -25.03 1.59 12.30
N ALA A 330 -25.95 1.69 11.34
CA ALA A 330 -26.28 0.61 10.41
C ALA A 330 -25.14 0.23 9.45
N TYR A 331 -24.10 1.05 9.36
CA TYR A 331 -22.93 0.82 8.52
C TYR A 331 -21.73 0.33 9.32
N LYS A 332 -21.72 0.50 10.66
CA LYS A 332 -20.60 0.10 11.51
C LYS A 332 -20.42 -1.40 11.47
N GLU A 333 -19.22 -1.83 11.15
CA GLU A 333 -18.91 -3.25 11.03
C GLU A 333 -17.43 -3.50 11.29
N SER A 334 -17.14 -4.72 11.74
CA SER A 334 -15.81 -5.25 11.83
C SER A 334 -15.49 -6.10 10.62
N GLY A 335 -14.22 -6.22 10.28
CA GLY A 335 -13.82 -7.19 9.29
C GLY A 335 -12.34 -7.15 8.96
N GLY A 336 -11.90 -8.15 8.21
CA GLY A 336 -10.50 -8.32 7.88
C GLY A 336 -10.21 -9.52 7.01
N VAL A 337 -8.93 -9.79 6.82
CA VAL A 337 -8.43 -11.01 6.18
C VAL A 337 -8.56 -12.17 7.16
N ILE A 338 -9.09 -13.29 6.67
CA ILE A 338 -9.07 -14.56 7.40
C ILE A 338 -8.30 -15.61 6.61
N HIS A 339 -7.58 -16.46 7.32
CA HIS A 339 -6.94 -17.65 6.77
C HIS A 339 -7.28 -18.88 7.60
N GLN A 340 -7.42 -20.03 6.95
CA GLN A 340 -7.70 -21.32 7.58
C GLN A 340 -6.71 -22.36 7.08
N THR A 341 -6.35 -23.29 7.96
CA THR A 341 -5.42 -24.39 7.70
C THR A 341 -6.04 -25.75 8.03
N THR A 342 -5.57 -26.81 7.36
CA THR A 342 -5.96 -28.21 7.62
C THR A 342 -5.11 -28.88 8.69
N ALA A 343 -3.96 -28.32 9.02
CA ALA A 343 -3.08 -28.73 10.12
C ALA A 343 -2.65 -27.49 10.93
N ALA A 344 -2.11 -27.69 12.12
CA ALA A 344 -1.47 -26.59 12.84
C ALA A 344 -0.21 -26.18 12.07
N VAL A 345 -0.15 -24.92 11.69
CA VAL A 345 0.97 -24.31 10.97
C VAL A 345 1.66 -23.34 11.92
N ALA A 346 2.99 -23.45 12.01
CA ALA A 346 3.80 -22.64 12.90
C ALA A 346 3.72 -21.14 12.58
N ALA A 347 4.14 -20.30 13.52
CA ALA A 347 4.40 -18.88 13.28
C ALA A 347 5.27 -18.63 12.02
N ASP A 348 5.14 -17.43 11.46
CA ASP A 348 5.92 -16.90 10.33
C ASP A 348 5.84 -17.73 9.03
N SER A 349 4.85 -18.62 8.92
CA SER A 349 4.72 -19.59 7.81
C SER A 349 3.61 -19.23 6.82
N VAL A 350 2.69 -18.34 7.19
CA VAL A 350 1.62 -17.84 6.33
C VAL A 350 1.70 -16.34 6.24
N ILE A 351 1.60 -15.83 5.01
CA ILE A 351 1.76 -14.42 4.71
C ILE A 351 0.55 -13.95 3.93
N ALA A 352 -0.12 -12.93 4.43
CA ALA A 352 -1.22 -12.28 3.74
C ALA A 352 -0.84 -10.84 3.39
N ALA A 353 -1.30 -10.36 2.24
CA ALA A 353 -1.05 -9.02 1.75
C ALA A 353 -2.32 -8.42 1.15
N ILE A 354 -2.49 -7.11 1.29
CA ILE A 354 -3.63 -6.38 0.74
C ILE A 354 -3.17 -5.08 0.09
N ALA A 355 -3.96 -4.62 -0.88
CA ALA A 355 -3.84 -3.26 -1.39
C ALA A 355 -5.23 -2.62 -1.58
N GLY A 356 -5.28 -1.30 -1.50
CA GLY A 356 -6.52 -0.55 -1.68
C GLY A 356 -6.42 0.86 -1.12
N LYS A 357 -7.38 1.26 -0.27
CA LYS A 357 -7.47 2.60 0.32
C LYS A 357 -7.87 2.52 1.78
N ILE A 358 -7.37 3.46 2.57
CA ILE A 358 -7.75 3.61 3.97
C ILE A 358 -8.14 5.07 4.22
N ILE A 359 -9.24 5.24 4.95
CA ILE A 359 -9.79 6.55 5.29
C ILE A 359 -9.80 6.65 6.80
N ASP A 360 -9.01 7.59 7.33
CA ASP A 360 -8.96 7.91 8.74
C ASP A 360 -10.07 8.90 9.12
N MET A 361 -10.88 8.50 10.09
CA MET A 361 -11.98 9.29 10.63
C MET A 361 -11.61 10.02 11.93
N ALA A 362 -10.37 9.89 12.42
CA ALA A 362 -9.87 10.48 13.66
C ALA A 362 -8.80 11.56 13.49
#